data_AF-D3YUP4-F1
#
_entry.id   AF-D3YUP4-F1
#
_cell.length_a   1.000
_cell.length_b   1.000
_cell.length_c   1.000
_cell.angle_alpha   90.00
_cell.angle_beta   90.00
_cell.angle_gamma   90.00
#
_symmetry.space_group_name_H-M   'P 1'
#
loop_
_entity.id
_entity.type
_entity.pdbx_description
1 polymer ?
#
loop_
_entity_poly.entity_id
_entity_poly.type
_entity_poly.pdbx_seq_one_letter_code
_entity_poly.pdbx_strand_id
1 'polypeptide(L)'
;MEQCRLALEQHNWNMEAAVQDRLNEQEGVPSVFNPPPARPLQVNTADHRIYSYVVSRPQPRGLLGWGYYLIMLPFRFTYYTILDIFRFALRFIRPDPRSRVTDPVGDIVSFMHSFEEKYGRAHPVFYQGTYS
;
A
#
# COMPACT_ATOMS: atom_id res chain seq x y z
N MET A 1 26.02 38.61 -8.97
CA MET A 1 24.73 39.20 -8.54
C MET A 1 23.55 38.67 -9.35
N GLU A 2 23.61 38.68 -10.69
CA GLU A 2 22.48 38.20 -11.51
C GLU A 2 22.18 36.69 -11.39
N GLN A 3 23.20 35.87 -11.18
CA GLN A 3 23.04 34.41 -11.02
C GLN A 3 22.23 34.02 -9.78
N CYS A 4 22.35 34.76 -8.67
CA CYS A 4 21.56 34.54 -7.46
C CYS A 4 20.09 34.93 -7.69
N ARG A 5 19.86 36.00 -8.46
CA ARG A 5 18.50 36.45 -8.80
C ARG A 5 17.78 35.42 -9.65
N LEU A 6 18.43 34.87 -10.67
CA LEU A 6 17.86 33.83 -11.52
C LEU A 6 17.56 32.54 -10.74
N ALA A 7 18.43 32.13 -9.82
CA ALA A 7 18.19 30.96 -8.98
C ALA A 7 16.97 31.18 -8.05
N LEU A 8 16.86 32.35 -7.43
CA LEU A 8 15.71 32.67 -6.59
C LEU A 8 14.40 32.71 -7.39
N GLU A 9 14.40 33.30 -8.59
CA GLU A 9 13.21 33.30 -9.47
C GLU A 9 12.78 31.88 -9.85
N GLN A 10 13.73 30.99 -10.14
CA GLN A 10 13.45 29.59 -10.47
C GLN A 10 12.83 28.80 -9.30
N HIS A 11 13.20 29.12 -8.06
CA HIS A 11 12.68 28.47 -6.85
C HIS A 11 11.54 29.26 -6.16
N ASN A 12 10.79 30.10 -6.89
CA ASN A 12 9.70 30.91 -6.34
C ASN A 12 10.12 31.74 -5.11
N TRP A 13 11.33 32.30 -5.13
CA TRP A 13 11.96 33.06 -4.06
C TRP A 13 12.22 32.28 -2.76
N ASN A 14 12.19 30.95 -2.80
CA ASN A 14 12.58 30.13 -1.67
C ASN A 14 14.12 30.06 -1.57
N MET A 15 14.69 30.88 -0.68
CA MET A 15 16.13 31.03 -0.50
C MET A 15 16.80 29.73 -0.04
N GLU A 16 16.18 28.99 0.87
CA GLU A 16 16.72 27.73 1.41
C GLU A 16 16.79 26.66 0.31
N ALA A 17 15.72 26.54 -0.49
CA ALA A 17 15.70 25.63 -1.63
C ALA A 17 16.76 26.00 -2.68
N ALA A 18 16.91 27.29 -3.03
CA ALA A 18 17.86 27.73 -4.04
C ALA A 18 19.33 27.56 -3.62
N VAL A 19 19.65 27.80 -2.34
CA VAL A 19 21.01 27.60 -1.81
C VAL A 19 21.34 26.11 -1.73
N GLN A 20 20.40 25.30 -1.23
CA GLN A 20 20.61 23.86 -1.13
C GLN A 20 20.77 23.21 -2.51
N ASP A 21 20.01 23.66 -3.51
CA ASP A 21 20.14 23.14 -4.88
C ASP A 21 21.51 23.47 -5.48
N ARG A 22 22.02 24.68 -5.24
CA ARG A 22 23.35 25.09 -5.69
C ARG A 22 24.49 24.34 -5.00
N LEU A 23 24.37 24.07 -3.70
CA LEU A 23 25.36 23.27 -2.97
C LEU A 23 25.30 21.80 -3.41
N ASN A 24 24.09 21.26 -3.59
CA ASN A 24 23.89 19.91 -4.10
C ASN A 24 24.44 19.73 -5.53
N GLU A 25 24.26 20.71 -6.43
CA GLU A 25 24.87 20.71 -7.77
C GLU A 25 26.40 20.68 -7.72
N GLN A 26 27.01 21.39 -6.76
CA GLN A 26 28.47 21.40 -6.57
C GLN A 26 29.00 20.10 -5.96
N GLU A 27 28.21 19.43 -5.13
CA GLU A 27 28.54 18.14 -4.52
C GLU A 27 28.11 16.92 -5.36
N GLY A 28 27.42 17.14 -6.49
CA GLY A 28 26.93 16.09 -7.37
C GLY A 28 25.77 15.26 -6.80
N VAL A 29 25.06 15.80 -5.81
CA VAL A 29 23.96 15.14 -5.09
C VAL A 29 22.62 15.59 -5.70
N PRO A 30 21.64 14.70 -5.93
CA PRO A 30 20.35 15.09 -6.48
C PRO A 30 19.59 16.06 -5.54
N SER A 31 18.80 16.95 -6.13
CA SER A 31 18.05 17.96 -5.39
C SER A 31 16.87 17.36 -4.63
N VAL A 32 16.78 17.66 -3.34
CA VAL A 32 15.75 17.07 -2.44
C VAL A 32 14.40 17.80 -2.55
N PHE A 33 14.41 19.06 -2.98
CA PHE A 33 13.22 19.94 -2.97
C PHE A 33 12.43 19.97 -4.27
N ASN A 34 12.89 19.29 -5.32
CA ASN A 34 12.13 19.18 -6.55
C ASN A 34 11.30 17.88 -6.49
N PRO A 35 10.00 17.92 -6.16
CA PRO A 35 9.19 16.74 -6.28
C PRO A 35 9.24 16.30 -7.75
N PRO A 36 9.63 15.06 -8.07
CA PRO A 36 9.51 14.59 -9.44
C PRO A 36 8.07 14.81 -9.91
N PRO A 37 7.84 15.12 -11.20
CA PRO A 37 6.48 15.24 -11.73
C PRO A 37 5.71 14.02 -11.25
N ALA A 38 4.50 14.24 -10.74
CA ALA A 38 3.64 13.24 -10.13
C ALA A 38 3.37 12.10 -11.10
N ARG A 39 4.37 11.24 -11.29
CA ARG A 39 4.23 9.92 -11.82
C ARG A 39 3.33 9.27 -10.80
N PRO A 40 2.15 8.76 -11.18
CA PRO A 40 1.41 7.93 -10.26
C PRO A 40 2.42 6.89 -9.79
N LEU A 41 2.68 6.86 -8.48
CA LEU A 41 3.47 5.81 -7.88
C LEU A 41 2.76 4.52 -8.29
N GLN A 42 3.25 3.89 -9.36
CA GLN A 42 3.03 2.47 -9.58
C GLN A 42 3.86 1.82 -8.48
N VAL A 43 3.33 1.89 -7.27
CA VAL A 43 3.65 0.91 -6.25
C VAL A 43 3.29 -0.39 -6.94
N ASN A 44 4.31 -1.09 -7.43
CA ASN A 44 4.19 -2.49 -7.77
C ASN A 44 3.96 -3.19 -6.44
N THR A 45 2.73 -3.09 -5.94
CA THR A 45 2.25 -3.87 -4.83
C THR A 45 1.98 -5.26 -5.40
N ALA A 46 3.06 -5.95 -5.74
CA ALA A 46 3.02 -7.36 -6.09
C ALA A 46 2.31 -8.18 -4.99
N ASP A 47 2.22 -7.63 -3.78
CA ASP A 47 1.58 -8.27 -2.63
C ASP A 47 0.34 -7.60 -2.02
N HIS A 48 -0.11 -6.41 -2.46
CA HIS A 48 -1.50 -6.01 -2.18
C HIS A 48 -2.40 -6.52 -3.28
N ARG A 49 -2.72 -7.82 -3.21
CA ARG A 49 -3.99 -8.31 -3.75
C ARG A 49 -5.10 -7.80 -2.85
N ILE A 50 -5.39 -6.50 -2.95
CA ILE A 50 -6.72 -6.00 -2.67
C ILE A 50 -7.58 -6.71 -3.71
N TYR A 51 -8.23 -7.79 -3.30
CA TYR A 51 -9.31 -8.40 -4.07
C TYR A 51 -10.46 -7.40 -4.04
N SER A 52 -10.34 -6.29 -4.76
CA SER A 52 -11.50 -5.52 -5.16
C SER A 52 -12.24 -6.43 -6.13
N TYR A 53 -13.18 -7.20 -5.60
CA TYR A 53 -14.15 -7.93 -6.41
C TYR A 53 -15.02 -6.88 -7.08
N VAL A 54 -14.50 -6.24 -8.13
CA VAL A 54 -15.32 -5.40 -9.00
C VAL A 54 -16.14 -6.36 -9.84
N VAL A 55 -17.18 -6.91 -9.21
CA VAL A 55 -18.19 -7.71 -9.90
C VAL A 55 -18.91 -6.72 -10.78
N SER A 56 -18.53 -6.63 -12.05
CA SER A 56 -19.29 -5.92 -13.07
C SER A 56 -20.68 -6.53 -13.13
N ARG A 57 -21.63 -5.94 -12.38
CA ARG A 57 -23.01 -6.40 -12.36
C ARG A 57 -23.65 -5.94 -13.68
N PRO A 58 -24.13 -6.85 -14.54
CA PRO A 58 -24.85 -6.44 -15.74
C PRO A 58 -26.07 -5.62 -15.31
N GLN A 59 -26.10 -4.37 -15.75
CA GLN A 59 -27.19 -3.43 -15.46
C GLN A 59 -28.39 -3.79 -16.34
N PRO A 60 -29.60 -4.01 -15.78
CA PRO A 60 -30.77 -4.30 -16.58
C PRO A 60 -31.08 -3.12 -17.49
N ARG A 61 -31.09 -3.35 -18.81
CA ARG A 61 -31.49 -2.36 -19.82
C ARG A 61 -32.95 -2.64 -20.22
N GLY A 62 -33.81 -1.62 -20.11
CA GLY A 62 -35.22 -1.69 -20.50
C GLY A 62 -36.17 -2.32 -19.44
N LEU A 63 -37.48 -2.08 -19.60
CA LEU A 63 -38.52 -2.48 -18.64
C LEU A 63 -38.61 -4.01 -18.44
N LEU A 64 -38.49 -4.79 -19.52
CA LEU A 64 -38.48 -6.26 -19.44
C LEU A 64 -37.24 -6.79 -18.69
N GLY A 65 -36.09 -6.14 -18.87
CA GLY A 65 -34.87 -6.45 -18.14
C GLY A 65 -35.01 -6.18 -16.64
N TRP A 66 -35.71 -5.11 -16.27
CA TRP A 66 -36.06 -4.81 -14.88
C TRP A 66 -37.01 -5.85 -14.28
N GLY A 67 -38.05 -6.26 -15.01
CA GLY A 67 -38.99 -7.29 -14.55
C GLY A 67 -38.30 -8.63 -14.27
N TYR A 68 -37.49 -9.11 -15.22
CA TYR A 68 -36.68 -10.32 -15.03
C TYR A 68 -35.71 -10.20 -13.85
N TYR A 69 -35.02 -9.05 -13.74
CA TYR A 69 -34.09 -8.79 -12.65
C TYR A 69 -34.77 -8.82 -11.28
N LEU A 70 -35.98 -8.25 -11.15
CA LEU A 70 -36.71 -8.17 -9.89
C LEU A 70 -37.21 -9.56 -9.44
N ILE A 71 -37.62 -10.41 -10.38
CA ILE A 71 -38.01 -11.81 -10.11
C ILE A 71 -36.79 -12.68 -9.76
N MET A 72 -35.66 -12.48 -10.45
CA MET A 72 -34.42 -13.23 -10.17
C MET A 72 -33.64 -12.70 -8.95
N LEU A 73 -33.98 -11.52 -8.43
CA LEU A 73 -33.30 -10.90 -7.29
C LEU A 73 -33.26 -11.79 -6.04
N PRO A 74 -34.37 -12.37 -5.54
CA PRO A 74 -34.34 -13.24 -4.38
C PRO A 74 -33.43 -14.46 -4.59
N PHE A 75 -33.50 -15.10 -5.76
CA PHE A 75 -32.66 -16.26 -6.10
C PHE A 75 -31.17 -15.91 -6.19
N ARG A 76 -30.85 -14.75 -6.77
CA ARG A 76 -29.47 -14.29 -6.88
C ARG A 76 -28.90 -13.89 -5.52
N PHE A 77 -29.72 -13.26 -4.68
CA PHE A 77 -29.35 -12.92 -3.32
C PHE A 77 -29.05 -14.16 -2.50
N THR A 78 -29.94 -15.16 -2.52
CA THR A 78 -29.73 -16.41 -1.78
C THR A 78 -28.52 -17.21 -2.29
N TYR A 79 -28.30 -17.25 -3.61
CA TYR A 79 -27.12 -17.90 -4.16
C TYR A 79 -25.81 -17.30 -3.64
N TYR A 80 -25.69 -15.96 -3.66
CA TYR A 80 -24.49 -15.31 -3.16
C TYR A 80 -24.36 -15.40 -1.63
N THR A 81 -25.46 -15.29 -0.87
CA THR A 81 -25.38 -15.46 0.59
C THR A 81 -24.97 -16.87 0.97
N ILE A 82 -25.47 -17.90 0.30
CA ILE A 82 -25.06 -19.30 0.53
C ILE A 82 -23.57 -19.48 0.18
N LEU A 83 -23.11 -18.94 -0.95
CA LEU A 83 -21.69 -19.01 -1.32
C LEU A 83 -20.79 -18.29 -0.32
N ASP A 84 -21.20 -17.14 0.21
CA ASP A 84 -20.42 -16.40 1.21
C ASP A 84 -20.40 -17.13 2.55
N ILE A 85 -21.52 -17.74 2.98
CA ILE A 85 -21.56 -18.62 4.15
C ILE A 85 -20.63 -19.82 3.94
N PHE A 86 -20.64 -20.43 2.76
CA PHE A 86 -19.75 -21.55 2.45
C PHE A 86 -18.28 -21.14 2.43
N ARG A 87 -17.94 -19.98 1.86
CA ARG A 87 -16.59 -19.41 1.91
C ARG A 87 -16.16 -19.10 3.33
N PHE A 88 -17.06 -18.57 4.15
CA PHE A 88 -16.79 -18.32 5.57
C PHE A 88 -16.52 -19.63 6.31
N ALA A 89 -17.33 -20.67 6.05
CA ALA A 89 -17.10 -22.00 6.61
C ALA A 89 -15.76 -22.62 6.14
N LEU A 90 -15.39 -22.45 4.86
CA LEU A 90 -14.09 -22.87 4.35
C LEU A 90 -12.93 -22.10 5.00
N ARG A 91 -13.12 -20.80 5.30
CA ARG A 91 -12.14 -19.99 6.03
C ARG A 91 -11.91 -20.49 7.45
N PHE A 92 -12.91 -21.14 8.07
CA PHE A 92 -12.76 -21.77 9.38
C PHE A 92 -11.88 -23.02 9.33
N ILE A 93 -11.98 -23.82 8.25
CA ILE A 93 -11.16 -25.04 8.07
C ILE A 93 -9.74 -24.69 7.65
N ARG A 94 -9.55 -23.62 6.88
CA ARG A 94 -8.25 -23.16 6.41
C ARG A 94 -8.03 -21.70 6.86
N PRO A 95 -7.56 -21.47 8.09
CA PRO A 95 -7.29 -20.12 8.56
C PRO A 95 -6.27 -19.47 7.62
N ASP A 96 -6.71 -18.40 6.96
CA ASP A 96 -5.88 -17.64 6.03
C ASP A 96 -4.72 -17.02 6.83
N PRO A 97 -3.44 -17.39 6.54
CA PRO A 97 -2.29 -16.92 7.31
C PRO A 97 -2.08 -15.41 7.20
N ARG A 98 -2.81 -14.73 6.29
CA ARG A 98 -2.68 -13.29 6.02
C ARG A 98 -3.51 -12.39 6.94
N SER A 99 -4.44 -12.93 7.75
CA SER A 99 -5.14 -12.11 8.76
C SER A 99 -4.36 -11.98 10.07
N ARG A 100 -3.18 -12.59 10.15
CA ARG A 100 -2.20 -12.26 11.19
C ARG A 100 -1.59 -10.91 10.78
N VAL A 101 -2.37 -9.84 10.99
CA VAL A 101 -1.84 -8.51 11.30
C VAL A 101 -1.07 -8.74 12.58
N THR A 102 0.15 -9.21 12.37
CA THR A 102 0.99 -9.77 13.40
C THR A 102 1.62 -8.58 14.09
N ASP A 103 1.52 -8.58 15.40
CA ASP A 103 2.26 -7.68 16.27
C ASP A 103 3.72 -7.59 15.77
N PRO A 104 4.11 -6.48 15.12
CA PRO A 104 5.43 -6.39 14.49
C PRO A 104 6.53 -6.44 15.54
N VAL A 105 6.22 -6.02 16.78
CA VAL A 105 7.11 -6.16 17.92
C VAL A 105 7.28 -7.63 18.29
N GLY A 106 6.18 -8.39 18.32
CA GLY A 106 6.18 -9.83 18.59
C GLY A 106 7.01 -10.63 17.58
N ASP A 107 6.93 -10.29 16.29
CA ASP A 107 7.73 -10.96 15.26
C ASP A 107 9.23 -10.65 15.40
N ILE A 108 9.61 -9.42 15.75
CA ILE A 108 11.01 -9.04 15.98
C ILE A 108 11.57 -9.75 17.21
N VAL A 109 10.79 -9.85 18.29
CA VAL A 109 11.18 -10.58 19.50
C VAL A 109 11.36 -12.08 19.20
N SER A 110 10.43 -12.68 18.45
CA SER A 110 10.55 -14.07 18.00
C SER A 110 11.80 -14.28 17.14
N PHE A 111 12.07 -13.36 16.21
CA PHE A 111 13.26 -13.41 15.37
C PHE A 111 14.55 -13.28 16.19
N MET A 112 14.61 -12.34 17.13
CA MET A 112 15.75 -12.12 18.01
C MET A 112 16.07 -13.39 18.82
N HIS A 113 15.05 -14.04 19.39
CA HIS A 113 15.23 -15.29 20.11
C HIS A 113 15.79 -16.41 19.20
N SER A 114 15.24 -16.58 17.99
CA SER A 114 15.75 -17.57 17.02
C SER A 114 17.17 -17.25 16.54
N PHE A 115 17.51 -15.96 16.44
CA PHE A 115 18.85 -15.52 16.05
C PHE A 115 19.87 -15.80 17.15
N GLU A 116 19.55 -15.45 18.40
CA GLU A 116 20.40 -15.71 19.57
C GLU A 116 20.67 -17.21 19.76
N GLU A 117 19.66 -18.06 19.54
CA GLU A 117 19.80 -19.51 19.63
C GLU A 117 20.77 -20.07 18.57
N LYS A 118 20.80 -19.48 17.37
CA LYS A 118 21.56 -19.99 16.23
C LYS A 118 22.96 -19.38 16.08
N TYR A 119 23.12 -18.11 16.46
CA TYR A 119 24.33 -17.32 16.23
C TYR A 119 24.93 -16.71 17.50
N GLY A 120 24.26 -16.86 18.65
CA GLY A 120 24.71 -16.33 19.94
C GLY A 120 24.27 -14.89 20.21
N ARG A 121 24.63 -14.39 21.40
CA ARG A 121 24.19 -13.10 21.94
C ARG A 121 24.99 -11.88 21.46
N ALA A 122 25.94 -12.08 20.55
CA ALA A 122 26.75 -11.00 19.98
C ALA A 122 26.13 -10.54 18.65
N HIS A 123 25.17 -9.62 18.73
CA HIS A 123 24.55 -9.00 17.56
C HIS A 123 24.35 -7.49 17.78
N PRO A 124 24.30 -6.69 16.69
CA PRO A 124 23.90 -5.29 16.79
C PRO A 124 22.46 -5.18 17.32
N VAL A 125 22.12 -4.04 17.90
CA VAL A 125 20.77 -3.80 18.46
C VAL A 125 19.73 -3.83 17.34
N PHE A 126 18.77 -4.74 17.41
CA PHE A 126 17.63 -4.78 16.50
C PHE A 126 16.61 -3.71 16.90
N TYR A 127 16.17 -2.92 15.92
CA TYR A 127 15.14 -1.91 16.13
C TYR A 127 13.77 -2.58 16.30
N GLN A 128 13.10 -2.30 17.43
CA GLN A 128 11.83 -2.94 17.84
C GLN A 128 10.63 -2.02 17.56
N GLY A 129 10.47 -1.59 16.30
CA GLY A 129 9.39 -0.68 15.88
C GLY A 129 8.42 -1.32 14.88
N THR A 130 7.37 -0.58 14.53
CA THR A 130 6.46 -0.93 13.43
C THR A 130 7.12 -0.68 12.08
N TYR A 131 6.85 -1.54 11.10
CA TYR A 131 7.19 -1.30 9.69
C TYR A 131 6.18 -0.30 9.10
N SER A 132 6.39 0.99 9.32
CA SER A 132 5.56 2.09 8.80
C SER A 132 6.22 2.79 7.63
#